data_AF-A0A957LD02-F1
#
_entry.id   AF-A0A957LD02-F1
#
_cell.length_a   1.000
_cell.length_b   1.000
_cell.length_c   1.000
_cell.angle_alpha   90.00
_cell.angle_beta   90.00
_cell.angle_gamma   90.00
#
_symmetry.space_group_name_H-M   'P 1'
#
loop_
_entity.id
_entity.type
_entity.pdbx_description
1 polymer ?
#
loop_
_entity_poly.entity_id
_entity_poly.type
_entity_poly.pdbx_seq_one_letter_code
_entity_poly.pdbx_strand_id
1 'polypeptide(L)'
;MSEVQTPPKRKWRLTRRGFLIGAGVTGFGLAVGIAVGRRPFYRFVAGMLDKTESLGELENDPFAWFELNPDNTITVYISKVEMGQGVHTALAQIAAEELGVRWDQLKVQQAGTLNGPADGSGTGNSGSVTATFNPLRQAGALMREMLTLKAAEKMGLPAADLEAKEATVRAQTNPEKSMTYSEIAAGVSEWPEVDVESLSLKPASEFEFIGRSLPRVDFADKLTGQATYGYDARLEGMLYGAVARPRTIGATMISASAGDAESRPGVVKVVIDEAAGFAGVVAQTRQQAQAAVRALEIEWDEGQLWQQDELEALLSFENGREGYEIQGEGNASRVIGNAPTLTAEYFTPFAIHAHLEPQAAVADVQGESVTIYGSTQSAGVVQGEIAEITGFAAENINVTPTYLGGGFGRRLNIEAAVEATRLSQAAGVPVHVGWSRTEDMRYGYYRPPTRSQLSAKLANGRVSAIEHKHASGP
;
A
#
# COMPACT_ATOMS: atom_id res chain seq x y z
N MET A 1 -16.35 38.17 52.43
CA MET A 1 -15.51 37.10 51.87
C MET A 1 -16.43 36.07 51.23
N SER A 2 -16.63 36.15 49.92
CA SER A 2 -17.38 35.14 49.15
C SER A 2 -16.43 34.59 48.09
N GLU A 3 -16.05 33.33 48.24
CA GLU A 3 -15.25 32.58 47.27
C GLU A 3 -16.04 32.42 45.97
N VAL A 4 -15.48 32.93 44.87
CA VAL A 4 -15.98 32.70 43.52
C VAL A 4 -15.37 31.40 43.01
N GLN A 5 -16.17 30.35 42.92
CA GLN A 5 -15.79 29.09 42.29
C GLN A 5 -15.49 29.32 40.80
N THR A 6 -14.28 28.97 40.37
CA THR A 6 -13.89 28.99 38.95
C THR A 6 -14.33 27.68 38.29
N PRO A 7 -14.99 27.69 37.12
CA PRO A 7 -15.39 26.46 36.44
C PRO A 7 -14.17 25.67 35.94
N PRO A 8 -14.25 24.33 35.85
CA PRO A 8 -13.11 23.49 35.49
C PRO A 8 -12.66 23.78 34.06
N LYS A 9 -11.34 23.96 33.88
CA LYS A 9 -10.68 24.11 32.57
C LYS A 9 -10.90 22.83 31.76
N ARG A 10 -11.77 22.85 30.75
CA ARG A 10 -11.80 21.83 29.68
C ARG A 10 -10.41 21.83 29.01
N LYS A 11 -9.67 20.73 29.16
CA LYS A 11 -8.43 20.48 28.42
C LYS A 11 -8.83 20.09 26.99
N TRP A 12 -8.49 20.93 26.02
CA TRP A 12 -8.55 20.57 24.61
C TRP A 12 -7.54 19.44 24.39
N ARG A 13 -8.04 18.21 24.19
CA ARG A 13 -7.25 17.10 23.69
C ARG A 13 -7.31 17.16 22.17
N LEU A 14 -6.22 17.54 21.52
CA LEU A 14 -6.00 17.09 20.14
C LEU A 14 -6.14 15.57 20.17
N THR A 15 -7.17 15.05 19.51
CA THR A 15 -7.33 13.61 19.41
C THR A 15 -6.22 13.10 18.50
N ARG A 16 -5.61 11.96 18.84
CA ARG A 16 -4.64 11.29 17.94
C ARG A 16 -5.22 11.14 16.53
N ARG A 17 -6.54 10.95 16.46
CA ARG A 17 -7.35 10.94 15.24
C ARG A 17 -7.27 12.25 14.44
N GLY A 18 -7.46 13.41 15.06
CA GLY A 18 -7.33 14.71 14.39
C GLY A 18 -5.91 15.00 13.90
N PHE A 19 -4.89 14.56 14.64
CA PHE A 19 -3.49 14.68 14.22
C PHE A 19 -3.14 13.77 13.03
N LEU A 20 -3.59 12.51 13.05
CA LEU A 20 -3.36 11.55 11.95
C LEU A 20 -4.11 11.95 10.67
N ILE A 21 -5.35 12.44 10.80
CA ILE A 21 -6.12 13.00 9.67
C ILE A 21 -5.36 14.21 9.08
N GLY A 22 -4.91 15.16 9.91
CA GLY A 22 -4.15 16.32 9.45
C GLY A 22 -2.78 15.98 8.83
N ALA A 23 -2.10 14.94 9.31
CA ALA A 23 -0.83 14.48 8.73
C ALA A 23 -1.02 13.72 7.40
N GLY A 24 -2.10 12.94 7.28
CA GLY A 24 -2.46 12.22 6.06
C GLY A 24 -2.85 13.15 4.91
N VAL A 25 -3.54 14.26 5.22
CA VAL A 25 -3.92 15.32 4.26
C VAL A 25 -2.67 15.93 3.59
N THR A 26 -1.62 16.20 4.37
CA THR A 26 -0.39 16.82 3.85
C THR A 26 0.54 15.83 3.14
N GLY A 27 0.53 14.54 3.53
CA GLY A 27 1.42 13.52 2.98
C GLY A 27 0.89 12.81 1.73
N PHE A 28 -0.39 12.41 1.73
CA PHE A 28 -0.96 11.57 0.66
C PHE A 28 -1.49 12.39 -0.53
N GLY A 29 -2.15 13.53 -0.28
CA GLY A 29 -2.64 14.42 -1.33
C GLY A 29 -1.53 15.03 -2.20
N LEU A 30 -0.31 15.08 -1.66
CA LEU A 30 0.88 15.64 -2.31
C LEU A 30 1.62 14.60 -3.17
N ALA A 31 1.76 13.36 -2.67
CA ALA A 31 2.48 12.29 -3.36
C ALA A 31 1.76 11.81 -4.63
N VAL A 32 0.43 11.76 -4.62
CA VAL A 32 -0.37 11.30 -5.77
C VAL A 32 -0.66 12.44 -6.77
N GLY A 33 -0.69 13.69 -6.30
CA GLY A 33 -0.98 14.85 -7.14
C GLY A 33 0.06 15.13 -8.23
N ILE A 34 1.30 14.66 -8.06
CA ILE A 34 2.38 14.83 -9.05
C ILE A 34 2.25 13.83 -10.21
N ALA A 35 1.69 12.63 -9.99
CA ALA A 35 1.60 11.59 -11.02
C ALA A 35 0.44 11.81 -12.02
N VAL A 36 -0.65 12.44 -11.59
CA VAL A 36 -1.87 12.59 -12.41
C VAL A 36 -2.22 14.07 -12.51
N GLY A 37 -1.52 14.79 -13.38
CA GLY A 37 -1.77 16.21 -13.62
C GLY A 37 -3.23 16.46 -14.03
N ARG A 38 -4.11 16.81 -13.07
CA ARG A 38 -5.45 17.36 -13.32
C ARG A 38 -6.16 17.84 -12.04
N ARG A 39 -6.62 19.10 -12.07
CA ARG A 39 -7.53 19.77 -11.10
C ARG A 39 -8.73 18.94 -10.59
N PRO A 40 -9.38 18.04 -11.38
CA PRO A 40 -10.47 17.20 -10.85
C PRO A 40 -10.03 16.11 -9.88
N PHE A 41 -8.80 15.59 -9.95
CA PHE A 41 -8.33 14.54 -9.03
C PHE A 41 -8.07 15.11 -7.62
N TYR A 42 -7.56 16.34 -7.51
CA TYR A 42 -7.44 17.03 -6.21
C TYR A 42 -8.80 17.27 -5.54
N ARG A 43 -9.86 17.55 -6.32
CA ARG A 43 -11.24 17.63 -5.81
C ARG A 43 -11.80 16.26 -5.42
N PHE A 44 -11.41 15.20 -6.12
CA PHE A 44 -11.76 13.83 -5.79
C PHE A 44 -11.07 13.35 -4.50
N VAL A 45 -9.77 13.59 -4.34
CA VAL A 45 -9.01 13.31 -3.11
C VAL A 45 -9.57 14.14 -1.95
N ALA A 46 -9.87 15.43 -2.14
CA ALA A 46 -10.54 16.24 -1.13
C ALA A 46 -11.94 15.70 -0.77
N GLY A 47 -12.72 15.22 -1.75
CA GLY A 47 -14.02 14.59 -1.53
C GLY A 47 -13.97 13.20 -0.89
N MET A 48 -12.90 12.43 -1.13
CA MET A 48 -12.57 11.17 -0.44
C MET A 48 -12.14 11.41 1.00
N LEU A 49 -11.51 12.55 1.29
CA LEU A 49 -11.07 12.91 2.64
C LEU A 49 -12.21 13.50 3.49
N ASP A 50 -13.19 14.16 2.85
CA ASP A 50 -14.39 14.70 3.51
C ASP A 50 -15.45 13.61 3.80
N LYS A 51 -15.40 12.50 3.04
CA LYS A 51 -16.15 11.28 3.34
C LYS A 51 -15.30 10.34 4.18
N THR A 52 -15.62 10.16 5.45
CA THR A 52 -15.09 9.07 6.30
C THR A 52 -15.46 7.65 5.85
N GLU A 53 -15.92 7.48 4.61
CA GLU A 53 -16.13 6.16 4.01
C GLU A 53 -14.79 5.65 3.50
N SER A 54 -14.49 4.39 3.84
CA SER A 54 -13.26 3.74 3.42
C SER A 54 -13.10 3.82 1.91
N LEU A 55 -11.86 4.04 1.48
CA LEU A 55 -11.45 3.83 0.09
C LEU A 55 -11.72 2.37 -0.27
N GLY A 56 -12.90 2.12 -0.84
CA GLY A 56 -13.47 0.79 -1.06
C GLY A 56 -14.06 0.19 0.21
N GLU A 57 -15.27 -0.37 0.13
CA GLU A 57 -15.70 -1.37 1.11
C GLU A 57 -14.74 -2.55 0.95
N LEU A 58 -13.98 -2.86 2.00
CA LEU A 58 -13.18 -4.09 2.03
C LEU A 58 -14.16 -5.28 1.89
N GLU A 59 -13.77 -6.28 1.10
CA GLU A 59 -14.60 -7.46 0.82
C GLU A 59 -15.15 -8.07 2.12
N ASN A 60 -16.48 -8.16 2.25
CA ASN A 60 -17.13 -8.76 3.41
C ASN A 60 -17.29 -10.29 3.29
N ASP A 61 -16.90 -10.87 2.14
CA ASP A 61 -16.88 -12.31 1.94
C ASP A 61 -15.75 -12.96 2.78
N PRO A 62 -16.07 -13.81 3.77
CA PRO A 62 -15.05 -14.46 4.59
C PRO A 62 -14.12 -15.38 3.78
N PHE A 63 -14.55 -15.90 2.63
CA PHE A 63 -13.71 -16.76 1.78
C PHE A 63 -12.65 -15.97 1.01
N ALA A 64 -12.82 -14.67 0.84
CA ALA A 64 -11.73 -13.82 0.36
C ALA A 64 -10.61 -13.70 1.38
N TRP A 65 -10.90 -13.81 2.68
CA TRP A 65 -9.91 -13.68 3.75
C TRP A 65 -9.31 -15.02 4.19
N PHE A 66 -10.10 -16.09 4.16
CA PHE A 66 -9.75 -17.35 4.80
C PHE A 66 -9.87 -18.56 3.88
N GLU A 67 -8.86 -19.42 3.94
CA GLU A 67 -8.89 -20.76 3.37
C GLU A 67 -8.71 -21.79 4.49
N LEU A 68 -9.61 -22.77 4.51
CA LEU A 68 -9.59 -23.88 5.47
C LEU A 68 -8.82 -25.04 4.86
N ASN A 69 -7.65 -25.34 5.40
CA ASN A 69 -6.79 -26.39 4.86
C ASN A 69 -7.20 -27.79 5.35
N PRO A 70 -6.92 -28.86 4.57
CA PRO A 70 -7.21 -30.24 5.00
C PRO A 70 -6.53 -30.66 6.31
N ASP A 71 -5.38 -30.08 6.64
CA ASP A 71 -4.63 -30.32 7.89
C ASP A 71 -5.21 -29.57 9.11
N ASN A 72 -6.39 -28.95 8.96
CA ASN A 72 -7.06 -28.11 9.95
C ASN A 72 -6.27 -26.84 10.37
N THR A 73 -5.30 -26.42 9.55
CA THR A 73 -4.76 -25.06 9.62
C THR A 73 -5.60 -24.12 8.78
N ILE A 74 -5.57 -22.83 9.10
CA ILE A 74 -6.32 -21.80 8.38
C ILE A 74 -5.31 -20.86 7.74
N THR A 75 -5.40 -20.66 6.44
CA THR A 75 -4.64 -19.60 5.76
C THR A 75 -5.44 -18.31 5.83
N VAL A 76 -4.83 -17.23 6.30
CA VAL A 76 -5.37 -15.86 6.20
C VAL A 76 -4.65 -15.11 5.09
N TYR A 77 -5.42 -14.60 4.14
CA TYR A 77 -4.97 -13.73 3.07
C TYR A 77 -4.98 -12.28 3.54
N ILE A 78 -3.81 -11.64 3.51
CA ILE A 78 -3.64 -10.27 3.99
C ILE A 78 -3.24 -9.37 2.82
N SER A 79 -4.09 -8.39 2.50
CA SER A 79 -3.83 -7.40 1.45
C SER A 79 -2.81 -6.33 1.86
N LYS A 80 -2.63 -6.09 3.16
CA LYS A 80 -1.63 -5.14 3.68
C LYS A 80 -0.23 -5.76 3.67
N VAL A 81 0.73 -5.02 3.10
CA VAL A 81 2.09 -5.50 2.81
C VAL A 81 3.03 -5.24 3.98
N GLU A 82 3.82 -6.25 4.31
CA GLU A 82 4.81 -6.22 5.39
C GLU A 82 6.15 -5.61 4.94
N MET A 83 6.55 -4.53 5.60
CA MET A 83 7.77 -3.74 5.33
C MET A 83 8.71 -3.63 6.54
N GLY A 84 8.41 -4.32 7.64
CA GLY A 84 9.11 -4.23 8.92
C GLY A 84 8.24 -3.73 10.07
N GLN A 85 7.02 -3.26 9.80
CA GLN A 85 6.09 -2.71 10.80
C GLN A 85 5.31 -3.77 11.58
N GLY A 86 5.31 -5.04 11.15
CA GLY A 86 4.59 -6.13 11.82
C GLY A 86 3.09 -6.17 11.52
N VAL A 87 2.65 -5.65 10.36
CA VAL A 87 1.24 -5.63 9.97
C VAL A 87 0.69 -7.03 9.76
N HIS A 88 1.48 -7.95 9.17
CA HIS A 88 1.07 -9.34 8.99
C HIS A 88 0.75 -10.00 10.33
N THR A 89 1.60 -9.76 11.34
CA THR A 89 1.38 -10.28 12.70
C THR A 89 0.17 -9.63 13.37
N ALA A 90 0.01 -8.30 13.27
CA ALA A 90 -1.12 -7.60 13.86
C ALA A 90 -2.47 -8.04 13.27
N LEU A 91 -2.53 -8.23 11.94
CA LEU A 91 -3.75 -8.68 11.28
C LEU A 91 -4.01 -10.17 11.52
N ALA A 92 -2.97 -11.00 11.60
CA ALA A 92 -3.07 -12.38 12.03
C ALA A 92 -3.64 -12.50 13.46
N GLN A 93 -3.27 -11.61 14.39
CA GLN A 93 -3.86 -11.60 15.75
C GLN A 93 -5.37 -11.37 15.68
N ILE A 94 -5.80 -10.42 14.86
CA ILE A 94 -7.22 -10.09 14.68
C ILE A 94 -7.98 -11.28 14.09
N ALA A 95 -7.43 -11.90 13.05
CA ALA A 95 -7.98 -13.09 12.43
C ALA A 95 -8.09 -14.26 13.42
N ALA A 96 -7.01 -14.58 14.14
CA ALA A 96 -6.97 -15.67 15.11
C ALA A 96 -8.01 -15.48 16.23
N GLU A 97 -8.10 -14.25 16.74
CA GLU A 97 -9.04 -13.87 17.78
C GLU A 97 -10.48 -14.16 17.36
N GLU A 98 -10.92 -13.64 16.21
CA GLU A 98 -12.31 -13.78 15.79
C GLU A 98 -12.63 -15.15 15.20
N LEU A 99 -11.72 -15.81 14.50
CA LEU A 99 -11.95 -17.19 14.06
C LEU A 99 -12.00 -18.18 15.22
N GLY A 100 -11.44 -17.82 16.38
CA GLY A 100 -11.33 -18.75 17.51
C GLY A 100 -10.33 -19.87 17.24
N VAL A 101 -9.17 -19.55 16.65
CA VAL A 101 -8.11 -20.52 16.35
C VAL A 101 -6.87 -20.23 17.20
N ARG A 102 -6.05 -21.24 17.47
CA ARG A 102 -4.76 -21.02 18.12
C ARG A 102 -3.80 -20.33 17.17
N TRP A 103 -2.82 -19.63 17.74
CA TRP A 103 -1.78 -18.94 16.98
C TRP A 103 -1.00 -19.86 16.02
N ASP A 104 -0.75 -21.10 16.43
CA ASP A 104 -0.03 -22.11 15.65
C ASP A 104 -0.89 -22.78 14.56
N GLN A 105 -2.20 -22.52 14.54
CA GLN A 105 -3.12 -23.01 13.51
C GLN A 105 -3.31 -22.03 12.35
N LEU A 106 -2.75 -20.82 12.44
CA LEU A 106 -2.92 -19.78 11.43
C LEU A 106 -1.66 -19.65 10.56
N LYS A 107 -1.84 -19.71 9.24
CA LYS A 107 -0.81 -19.44 8.22
C LYS A 107 -1.11 -18.09 7.59
N VAL A 108 -0.13 -17.22 7.50
CA VAL A 108 -0.29 -15.91 6.86
C VAL A 108 0.20 -15.96 5.42
N GLN A 109 -0.66 -15.55 4.50
CA GLN A 109 -0.32 -15.42 3.08
C GLN A 109 -0.54 -13.98 2.63
N GLN A 110 0.46 -13.41 1.96
CA GLN A 110 0.29 -12.11 1.28
C GLN A 110 -0.71 -12.27 0.13
N ALA A 111 -1.76 -11.47 0.16
CA ALA A 111 -2.72 -11.36 -0.93
C ALA A 111 -2.13 -10.53 -2.08
N GLY A 112 -2.40 -10.97 -3.30
CA GLY A 112 -2.18 -10.24 -4.54
C GLY A 112 -3.47 -9.61 -5.04
N THR A 113 -3.62 -9.46 -6.35
CA THR A 113 -4.83 -8.88 -6.95
C THR A 113 -5.88 -9.90 -7.34
N LEU A 114 -5.49 -11.17 -7.52
CA LEU A 114 -6.40 -12.27 -7.86
C LEU A 114 -6.61 -13.27 -6.71
N ASN A 115 -5.96 -13.06 -5.57
CA ASN A 115 -6.14 -13.86 -4.37
C ASN A 115 -6.24 -12.94 -3.15
N GLY A 116 -7.17 -13.24 -2.25
CA GLY A 116 -7.39 -12.44 -1.06
C GLY A 116 -8.41 -11.31 -1.25
N PRO A 117 -8.65 -10.51 -0.20
CA PRO A 117 -9.55 -9.37 -0.28
C PRO A 117 -8.96 -8.26 -1.16
N ALA A 118 -9.79 -7.67 -2.02
CA ALA A 118 -9.38 -6.53 -2.84
C ALA A 118 -8.94 -5.33 -1.97
N ASP A 119 -7.84 -4.68 -2.37
CA ASP A 119 -7.29 -3.50 -1.68
C ASP A 119 -6.79 -2.45 -2.66
N GLY A 120 -7.65 -1.48 -2.96
CA GLY A 120 -7.29 -0.32 -3.80
C GLY A 120 -6.43 0.73 -3.09
N SER A 121 -6.25 0.64 -1.77
CA SER A 121 -5.53 1.64 -0.98
C SER A 121 -4.07 1.28 -0.71
N GLY A 122 -3.76 -0.02 -0.72
CA GLY A 122 -2.45 -0.54 -0.35
C GLY A 122 -2.06 -0.24 1.10
N THR A 123 -0.76 -0.23 1.36
CA THR A 123 -0.16 0.01 2.67
C THR A 123 0.45 1.40 2.77
N GLY A 124 -0.18 2.26 3.57
CA GLY A 124 0.25 3.63 3.77
C GLY A 124 -0.52 4.32 4.90
N ASN A 125 -0.18 5.59 5.16
CA ASN A 125 -0.87 6.50 6.10
C ASN A 125 -1.08 5.97 7.54
N SER A 126 -0.26 5.01 7.99
CA SER A 126 -0.50 4.24 9.24
C SER A 126 -1.90 3.62 9.32
N GLY A 127 -2.56 3.42 8.17
CA GLY A 127 -3.98 3.10 8.08
C GLY A 127 -4.28 1.60 8.11
N SER A 128 -3.27 0.74 7.91
CA SER A 128 -3.46 -0.71 7.69
C SER A 128 -4.33 -1.35 8.77
N VAL A 129 -3.90 -1.32 10.03
CA VAL A 129 -4.66 -1.92 11.14
C VAL A 129 -5.97 -1.19 11.35
N THR A 130 -5.99 0.15 11.34
CA THR A 130 -7.21 0.91 11.63
C THR A 130 -8.32 0.70 10.60
N ALA A 131 -7.95 0.52 9.32
CA ALA A 131 -8.90 0.31 8.23
C ALA A 131 -9.39 -1.14 8.17
N THR A 132 -8.55 -2.12 8.51
CA THR A 132 -8.91 -3.55 8.42
C THR A 132 -9.40 -4.14 9.73
N PHE A 133 -9.28 -3.42 10.87
CA PHE A 133 -9.63 -3.97 12.18
C PHE A 133 -11.05 -4.50 12.24
N ASN A 134 -12.07 -3.70 11.89
CA ASN A 134 -13.45 -4.17 11.93
C ASN A 134 -13.78 -5.14 10.79
N PRO A 135 -13.42 -4.87 9.52
CA PRO A 135 -13.71 -5.80 8.41
C PRO A 135 -13.17 -7.21 8.64
N LEU A 136 -11.89 -7.33 9.05
CA LEU A 136 -11.30 -8.64 9.32
C LEU A 136 -11.95 -9.34 10.52
N ARG A 137 -12.39 -8.56 11.52
CA ARG A 137 -13.13 -9.14 12.66
C ARG A 137 -14.50 -9.66 12.25
N GLN A 138 -15.21 -8.91 11.42
CA GLN A 138 -16.51 -9.30 10.87
C GLN A 138 -16.38 -10.55 10.00
N ALA A 139 -15.40 -10.59 9.10
CA ALA A 139 -15.10 -11.78 8.29
C ALA A 139 -14.78 -13.00 9.18
N GLY A 140 -13.97 -12.82 10.23
CA GLY A 140 -13.62 -13.91 11.16
C GLY A 140 -14.83 -14.42 11.94
N ALA A 141 -15.67 -13.52 12.46
CA ALA A 141 -16.88 -13.87 13.18
C ALA A 141 -17.92 -14.54 12.26
N LEU A 142 -18.05 -14.06 11.02
CA LEU A 142 -18.93 -14.63 10.00
C LEU A 142 -18.50 -16.06 9.65
N MET A 143 -17.22 -16.29 9.35
CA MET A 143 -16.68 -17.62 9.10
C MET A 143 -16.92 -18.56 10.29
N ARG A 144 -16.66 -18.10 11.52
CA ARG A 144 -16.89 -18.86 12.76
C ARG A 144 -18.35 -19.26 12.92
N GLU A 145 -19.29 -18.35 12.63
CA GLU A 145 -20.73 -18.61 12.71
C GLU A 145 -21.16 -19.62 11.64
N MET A 146 -20.72 -19.44 10.38
CA MET A 146 -21.01 -20.37 9.28
C MET A 146 -20.52 -21.79 9.59
N LEU A 147 -19.32 -21.92 10.16
CA LEU A 147 -18.77 -23.19 10.63
C LEU A 147 -19.60 -23.78 11.77
N THR A 148 -20.04 -22.97 12.74
CA THR A 148 -20.85 -23.42 13.88
C THR A 148 -22.21 -23.93 13.42
N LEU A 149 -22.89 -23.20 12.54
CA LEU A 149 -24.17 -23.59 11.96
C LEU A 149 -24.05 -24.87 11.13
N LYS A 150 -23.00 -25.00 10.31
CA LYS A 150 -22.78 -26.20 9.50
C LYS A 150 -22.40 -27.41 10.38
N ALA A 151 -21.65 -27.20 11.46
CA ALA A 151 -21.38 -28.23 12.45
C ALA A 151 -22.67 -28.67 13.16
N ALA A 152 -23.54 -27.73 13.54
CA ALA A 152 -24.84 -28.00 14.15
C ALA A 152 -25.71 -28.91 13.28
N GLU A 153 -25.77 -28.62 11.98
CA GLU A 153 -26.44 -29.46 10.98
C GLU A 153 -25.84 -30.87 10.95
N LYS A 154 -24.51 -30.99 10.78
CA LYS A 154 -23.82 -32.29 10.67
C LYS A 154 -23.90 -33.12 11.95
N MET A 155 -23.90 -32.48 13.11
CA MET A 155 -23.98 -33.13 14.43
C MET A 155 -25.42 -33.41 14.89
N GLY A 156 -26.43 -32.80 14.26
CA GLY A 156 -27.81 -32.83 14.74
C GLY A 156 -27.96 -32.21 16.13
N LEU A 157 -27.31 -31.06 16.38
CA LEU A 157 -27.40 -30.31 17.63
C LEU A 157 -27.87 -28.88 17.37
N PRO A 158 -28.52 -28.20 18.34
CA PRO A 158 -28.75 -26.76 18.25
C PRO A 158 -27.42 -25.99 18.23
N ALA A 159 -27.30 -24.98 17.36
CA ALA A 159 -26.08 -24.16 17.27
C ALA A 159 -25.74 -23.44 18.58
N ALA A 160 -26.76 -23.06 19.36
CA ALA A 160 -26.61 -22.44 20.68
C ALA A 160 -25.92 -23.35 21.72
N ASP A 161 -25.94 -24.67 21.51
CA ASP A 161 -25.29 -25.66 22.39
C ASP A 161 -23.85 -25.97 21.96
N LEU A 162 -23.36 -25.30 20.91
CA LEU A 162 -22.01 -25.47 20.38
C LEU A 162 -21.12 -24.28 20.74
N GLU A 163 -19.82 -24.53 20.76
CA GLU A 163 -18.80 -23.49 20.86
C GLU A 163 -17.69 -23.75 19.83
N ALA A 164 -17.19 -22.68 19.21
CA ALA A 164 -16.10 -22.72 18.25
C ALA A 164 -14.81 -22.20 18.90
N LYS A 165 -13.84 -23.11 19.10
CA LYS A 165 -12.57 -22.81 19.78
C LYS A 165 -11.47 -23.76 19.32
N GLU A 166 -10.27 -23.23 19.08
CA GLU A 166 -9.09 -23.95 18.59
C GLU A 166 -9.34 -24.69 17.25
N ALA A 167 -9.95 -24.00 16.29
CA ALA A 167 -10.31 -24.55 14.98
C ALA A 167 -11.18 -25.82 15.06
N THR A 168 -12.02 -25.89 16.09
CA THR A 168 -12.90 -27.03 16.37
C THR A 168 -14.22 -26.49 16.90
N VAL A 169 -15.33 -27.02 16.39
CA VAL A 169 -16.65 -26.81 16.97
C VAL A 169 -16.98 -28.01 17.86
N ARG A 170 -17.38 -27.77 19.12
CA ARG A 170 -17.71 -28.83 20.08
C ARG A 170 -18.99 -28.51 20.84
N ALA A 171 -19.70 -29.55 21.30
CA ALA A 171 -20.85 -29.37 22.16
C ALA A 171 -20.41 -28.95 23.58
N GLN A 172 -21.04 -27.91 24.12
CA GLN A 172 -20.69 -27.34 25.44
C GLN A 172 -20.88 -28.35 26.58
N THR A 173 -21.89 -29.21 26.49
CA THR A 173 -22.24 -30.22 27.52
C THR A 173 -21.56 -31.57 27.30
N ASN A 174 -21.04 -31.83 26.10
CA ASN A 174 -20.31 -33.07 25.77
C ASN A 174 -19.18 -32.78 24.77
N PRO A 175 -18.00 -32.37 25.23
CA PRO A 175 -16.88 -32.00 24.38
C PRO A 175 -16.36 -33.12 23.45
N GLU A 176 -16.68 -34.40 23.73
CA GLU A 176 -16.34 -35.52 22.84
C GLU A 176 -17.11 -35.44 21.51
N LYS A 177 -18.29 -34.80 21.52
CA LYS A 177 -19.04 -34.50 20.30
C LYS A 177 -18.50 -33.21 19.70
N SER A 178 -17.51 -33.36 18.81
CA SER A 178 -16.81 -32.26 18.17
C SER A 178 -16.45 -32.57 16.71
N MET A 179 -16.19 -31.53 15.93
CA MET A 179 -15.67 -31.60 14.56
C MET A 179 -14.69 -30.46 14.34
N THR A 180 -13.60 -30.75 13.67
CA THR A 180 -12.63 -29.73 13.25
C THR A 180 -13.21 -28.85 12.14
N TYR A 181 -12.63 -27.66 11.93
CA TYR A 181 -13.07 -26.79 10.83
C TYR A 181 -12.91 -27.46 9.47
N SER A 182 -11.83 -28.25 9.27
CA SER A 182 -11.64 -29.00 8.02
C SER A 182 -12.67 -30.11 7.83
N GLU A 183 -13.06 -30.84 8.89
CA GLU A 183 -14.13 -31.85 8.84
C GLU A 183 -15.50 -31.22 8.54
N ILE A 184 -15.76 -30.02 9.09
CA ILE A 184 -16.97 -29.26 8.83
C ILE A 184 -17.01 -28.81 7.36
N ALA A 185 -15.92 -28.27 6.83
CA ALA A 185 -15.83 -27.79 5.46
C ALA A 185 -15.83 -28.93 4.42
N ALA A 186 -15.38 -30.13 4.80
CA ALA A 186 -15.31 -31.27 3.89
C ALA A 186 -16.67 -31.57 3.24
N GLY A 187 -16.68 -31.54 1.89
CA GLY A 187 -17.86 -31.82 1.07
C GLY A 187 -18.93 -30.73 1.09
N VAL A 188 -18.65 -29.54 1.63
CA VAL A 188 -19.60 -28.42 1.67
C VAL A 188 -19.41 -27.55 0.43
N SER A 189 -20.44 -27.48 -0.41
CA SER A 189 -20.53 -26.54 -1.54
C SER A 189 -21.43 -25.35 -1.26
N GLU A 190 -22.34 -25.47 -0.30
CA GLU A 190 -23.31 -24.44 0.08
C GLU A 190 -23.20 -24.14 1.58
N TRP A 191 -22.93 -22.89 1.88
CA TRP A 191 -22.80 -22.39 3.25
C TRP A 191 -24.08 -21.69 3.70
N PRO A 192 -24.41 -21.74 5.01
CA PRO A 192 -25.59 -21.05 5.53
C PRO A 192 -25.45 -19.54 5.36
N GLU A 193 -26.54 -18.88 4.98
CA GLU A 193 -26.62 -17.43 5.01
C GLU A 193 -26.68 -16.95 6.47
N VAL A 194 -25.88 -15.94 6.79
CA VAL A 194 -25.80 -15.35 8.12
C VAL A 194 -26.06 -13.86 8.00
N ASP A 195 -26.96 -13.34 8.84
CA ASP A 195 -27.20 -11.91 8.95
C ASP A 195 -25.99 -11.24 9.62
N VAL A 196 -25.20 -10.51 8.82
CA VAL A 196 -23.99 -9.82 9.27
C VAL A 196 -24.29 -8.77 10.35
N GLU A 197 -25.48 -8.16 10.34
CA GLU A 197 -25.86 -7.17 11.37
C GLU A 197 -26.12 -7.82 12.73
N SER A 198 -26.48 -9.11 12.74
CA SER A 198 -26.72 -9.89 13.96
C SER A 198 -25.44 -10.44 14.59
N LEU A 199 -24.31 -10.40 13.87
CA LEU A 199 -23.05 -10.96 14.33
C LEU A 199 -22.50 -10.22 15.56
N SER A 200 -22.28 -10.98 16.63
CA SER A 200 -21.58 -10.50 17.81
C SER A 200 -20.07 -10.70 17.67
N LEU A 201 -19.33 -9.59 17.64
CA LEU A 201 -17.86 -9.60 17.71
C LEU A 201 -17.40 -9.79 19.17
N LYS A 202 -16.25 -10.45 19.37
CA LYS A 202 -15.71 -10.64 20.73
C LYS A 202 -15.46 -9.30 21.43
N PRO A 203 -15.88 -9.09 22.69
CA PRO A 203 -15.52 -7.86 23.40
C PRO A 203 -14.02 -7.81 23.68
N ALA A 204 -13.46 -6.61 23.79
CA ALA A 204 -12.02 -6.44 24.05
C ALA A 204 -11.53 -7.11 25.35
N SER A 205 -12.44 -7.36 26.30
CA SER A 205 -12.16 -8.10 27.53
C SER A 205 -11.87 -9.59 27.30
N GLU A 206 -12.27 -10.14 26.15
CA GLU A 206 -12.06 -11.54 25.78
C GLU A 206 -10.86 -11.74 24.86
N PHE A 207 -10.15 -10.67 24.49
CA PHE A 207 -9.01 -10.79 23.59
C PHE A 207 -7.83 -11.55 24.20
N GLU A 208 -7.47 -12.66 23.58
CA GLU A 208 -6.32 -13.49 23.93
C GLU A 208 -5.04 -13.04 23.20
N PHE A 209 -5.15 -12.66 21.92
CA PHE A 209 -4.02 -12.33 21.04
C PHE A 209 -3.90 -10.84 20.75
N ILE A 210 -5.02 -10.15 20.51
CA ILE A 210 -4.99 -8.73 20.11
C ILE A 210 -4.33 -7.88 21.20
N GLY A 211 -3.29 -7.13 20.81
CA GLY A 211 -2.56 -6.24 21.72
C GLY A 211 -1.51 -6.95 22.58
N ARG A 212 -1.25 -8.24 22.34
CA ARG A 212 -0.15 -8.98 22.96
C ARG A 212 1.10 -8.97 22.08
N SER A 213 2.26 -9.04 22.73
CA SER A 213 3.54 -9.21 22.05
C SER A 213 3.75 -10.68 21.71
N LEU A 214 3.44 -11.07 20.47
CA LEU A 214 3.68 -12.41 19.94
C LEU A 214 4.92 -12.44 19.03
N PRO A 215 5.55 -13.61 18.83
CA PRO A 215 6.55 -13.78 17.79
C PRO A 215 5.99 -13.37 16.43
N ARG A 216 6.80 -12.64 15.66
CA ARG A 216 6.43 -12.18 14.32
C ARG A 216 6.33 -13.37 13.36
N VAL A 217 5.21 -13.44 12.63
CA VAL A 217 4.93 -14.52 11.66
C VAL A 217 5.96 -14.61 10.53
N ASP A 218 6.58 -13.48 10.20
CA ASP A 218 7.53 -13.32 9.10
C ASP A 218 9.00 -13.31 9.56
N PHE A 219 9.26 -13.54 10.85
CA PHE A 219 10.59 -13.37 11.43
C PHE A 219 11.57 -14.47 11.01
N ALA A 220 11.14 -15.73 11.01
CA ALA A 220 12.00 -16.87 10.70
C ALA A 220 12.56 -16.78 9.27
N ASP A 221 11.71 -16.46 8.30
CA ASP A 221 12.09 -16.36 6.89
C ASP A 221 13.07 -15.20 6.66
N LYS A 222 12.86 -14.06 7.35
CA LYS A 222 13.76 -12.91 7.28
C LYS A 222 15.10 -13.18 7.94
N LEU A 223 15.12 -13.92 9.04
CA LEU A 223 16.36 -14.26 9.74
C LEU A 223 17.21 -15.28 8.95
N THR A 224 16.56 -16.21 8.26
CA THR A 224 17.21 -17.31 7.53
C THR A 224 17.49 -17.00 6.06
N GLY A 225 17.03 -15.84 5.56
CA GLY A 225 17.17 -15.46 4.15
C GLY A 225 16.23 -16.20 3.20
N GLN A 226 15.15 -16.79 3.72
CA GLN A 226 14.10 -17.44 2.92
C GLN A 226 13.01 -16.46 2.47
N ALA A 227 12.92 -15.30 3.12
CA ALA A 227 12.02 -14.22 2.70
C ALA A 227 12.38 -13.77 1.29
N THR A 228 11.41 -13.84 0.37
CA THR A 228 11.60 -13.43 -1.02
C THR A 228 11.27 -11.95 -1.17
N TYR A 229 12.24 -11.16 -1.63
CA TYR A 229 12.07 -9.77 -2.05
C TYR A 229 11.98 -9.66 -3.58
N GLY A 230 11.70 -8.47 -4.12
CA GLY A 230 11.53 -8.29 -5.57
C GLY A 230 12.81 -8.61 -6.35
N TYR A 231 13.98 -8.41 -5.74
CA TYR A 231 15.26 -8.85 -6.29
C TYR A 231 15.50 -10.36 -6.26
N ASP A 232 14.81 -11.08 -5.38
CA ASP A 232 14.96 -12.52 -5.19
C ASP A 232 13.95 -13.31 -6.00
N ALA A 233 12.87 -12.67 -6.48
CA ALA A 233 11.88 -13.29 -7.35
C ALA A 233 12.55 -13.96 -8.57
N ARG A 234 12.29 -15.25 -8.75
CA ARG A 234 12.77 -16.06 -9.88
C ARG A 234 11.60 -16.82 -10.48
N LEU A 235 11.53 -16.82 -11.81
CA LEU A 235 10.65 -17.69 -12.58
C LEU A 235 11.49 -18.57 -13.51
N GLU A 236 10.96 -19.71 -13.89
CA GLU A 236 11.61 -20.60 -14.84
C GLU A 236 11.77 -19.90 -16.20
N GLY A 237 12.94 -20.06 -16.84
CA GLY A 237 13.25 -19.44 -18.13
C GLY A 237 13.40 -17.91 -18.11
N MET A 238 13.36 -17.28 -16.93
CA MET A 238 13.40 -15.82 -16.80
C MET A 238 14.71 -15.20 -17.31
N LEU A 239 14.60 -14.07 -18.00
CA LEU A 239 15.70 -13.22 -18.45
C LEU A 239 15.77 -11.91 -17.66
N TYR A 240 16.75 -11.07 -17.95
CA TYR A 240 16.97 -9.80 -17.26
C TYR A 240 16.82 -8.61 -18.20
N GLY A 241 16.08 -7.60 -17.73
CA GLY A 241 15.84 -6.36 -18.45
C GLY A 241 16.65 -5.18 -17.88
N ALA A 242 16.98 -4.23 -18.74
CA ALA A 242 17.48 -2.91 -18.37
C ALA A 242 16.90 -1.85 -19.31
N VAL A 243 16.62 -0.66 -18.78
CA VAL A 243 15.93 0.43 -19.50
C VAL A 243 16.80 1.67 -19.55
N ALA A 244 16.84 2.32 -20.71
CA ALA A 244 17.58 3.56 -20.90
C ALA A 244 16.84 4.72 -20.24
N ARG A 245 17.59 5.65 -19.66
CA ARG A 245 17.02 6.81 -18.96
C ARG A 245 17.80 8.08 -19.30
N PRO A 246 17.12 9.24 -19.38
CA PRO A 246 17.77 10.51 -19.68
C PRO A 246 18.73 10.92 -18.57
N ARG A 247 19.62 11.88 -18.85
CA ARG A 247 20.56 12.40 -17.83
C ARG A 247 19.96 13.46 -16.94
N THR A 248 19.00 14.23 -17.46
CA THR A 248 18.37 15.39 -16.82
C THR A 248 16.91 15.09 -16.47
N ILE A 249 16.39 15.80 -15.47
CA ILE A 249 14.99 15.69 -15.07
C ILE A 249 14.12 16.34 -16.14
N GLY A 250 12.99 15.70 -16.46
CA GLY A 250 12.03 16.19 -17.44
C GLY A 250 12.47 16.02 -18.90
N ALA A 251 13.64 15.43 -19.16
CA ALA A 251 14.07 15.16 -20.52
C ALA A 251 13.23 14.07 -21.18
N THR A 252 12.86 14.29 -22.44
CA THR A 252 12.09 13.34 -23.25
C THR A 252 12.90 12.80 -24.42
N MET A 253 12.54 11.62 -24.89
CA MET A 253 13.21 10.94 -26.01
C MET A 253 12.86 11.64 -27.32
N ILE A 254 13.87 12.03 -28.10
CA ILE A 254 13.70 12.57 -29.45
C ILE A 254 13.76 11.43 -30.47
N SER A 255 14.78 10.58 -30.36
CA SER A 255 14.98 9.43 -31.25
C SER A 255 15.80 8.33 -30.56
N ALA A 256 15.65 7.09 -31.01
CA ALA A 256 16.40 5.95 -30.49
C ALA A 256 16.69 4.90 -31.58
N SER A 257 17.91 4.38 -31.55
CA SER A 257 18.40 3.30 -32.42
C SER A 257 19.04 2.19 -31.57
N ALA A 258 19.03 0.97 -32.10
CA ALA A 258 19.64 -0.17 -31.42
C ALA A 258 21.17 -0.03 -31.28
N GLY A 259 21.83 0.75 -32.15
CA GLY A 259 23.29 0.85 -32.21
C GLY A 259 23.96 -0.54 -32.21
N ASP A 260 24.95 -0.71 -31.34
CA ASP A 260 25.63 -2.01 -31.12
C ASP A 260 24.96 -2.87 -30.03
N ALA A 261 23.79 -2.49 -29.50
CA ALA A 261 23.16 -3.21 -28.39
C ALA A 261 22.77 -4.64 -28.78
N GLU A 262 22.19 -4.85 -29.98
CA GLU A 262 21.71 -6.16 -30.45
C GLU A 262 22.85 -7.18 -30.62
N SER A 263 24.04 -6.72 -30.96
CA SER A 263 25.20 -7.59 -31.19
C SER A 263 25.95 -7.95 -29.89
N ARG A 264 25.56 -7.36 -28.75
CA ARG A 264 26.25 -7.60 -27.49
C ARG A 264 25.99 -9.02 -26.96
N PRO A 265 26.99 -9.66 -26.32
CA PRO A 265 26.85 -11.01 -25.80
C PRO A 265 25.66 -11.18 -24.86
N GLY A 266 24.84 -12.21 -25.12
CA GLY A 266 23.71 -12.59 -24.29
C GLY A 266 22.47 -11.71 -24.43
N VAL A 267 22.48 -10.70 -25.31
CA VAL A 267 21.28 -9.94 -25.66
C VAL A 267 20.32 -10.83 -26.44
N VAL A 268 19.06 -10.79 -26.03
CA VAL A 268 17.97 -11.57 -26.62
C VAL A 268 17.01 -10.66 -27.38
N LYS A 269 16.74 -9.47 -26.85
CA LYS A 269 15.80 -8.53 -27.44
C LYS A 269 16.19 -7.09 -27.14
N VAL A 270 16.12 -6.22 -28.13
CA VAL A 270 16.07 -4.76 -27.97
C VAL A 270 14.65 -4.30 -28.26
N VAL A 271 14.13 -3.41 -27.43
CA VAL A 271 12.77 -2.86 -27.53
C VAL A 271 12.88 -1.34 -27.56
N ILE A 272 12.41 -0.74 -28.65
CA ILE A 272 12.38 0.72 -28.84
C ILE A 272 10.95 1.09 -29.23
N ASP A 273 10.38 2.03 -28.49
CA ASP A 273 9.07 2.64 -28.72
C ASP A 273 9.23 4.14 -28.47
N GLU A 274 9.60 4.88 -29.53
CA GLU A 274 9.83 6.32 -29.46
C GLU A 274 8.56 7.08 -29.07
N ALA A 275 7.38 6.61 -29.49
CA ALA A 275 6.10 7.24 -29.17
C ALA A 275 5.80 7.18 -27.66
N ALA A 276 6.19 6.08 -27.01
CA ALA A 276 6.11 5.95 -25.56
C ALA A 276 7.37 6.45 -24.81
N GLY A 277 8.40 6.93 -25.52
CA GLY A 277 9.69 7.32 -24.95
C GLY A 277 10.42 6.17 -24.24
N PHE A 278 10.23 4.93 -24.71
CA PHE A 278 10.75 3.73 -24.06
C PHE A 278 11.85 3.07 -24.91
N ALA A 279 12.99 2.78 -24.28
CA ALA A 279 14.04 1.97 -24.89
C ALA A 279 14.67 1.05 -23.84
N GLY A 280 14.70 -0.26 -24.12
CA GLY A 280 15.21 -1.25 -23.18
C GLY A 280 15.76 -2.50 -23.85
N VAL A 281 16.48 -3.30 -23.07
CA VAL A 281 17.17 -4.51 -23.54
C VAL A 281 16.87 -5.67 -22.61
N VAL A 282 16.63 -6.84 -23.19
CA VAL A 282 16.52 -8.14 -22.50
C VAL A 282 17.77 -8.97 -22.79
N ALA A 283 18.37 -9.54 -21.75
CA ALA A 283 19.56 -10.37 -21.85
C ALA A 283 19.57 -11.52 -20.83
N GLN A 284 20.49 -12.48 -21.03
CA GLN A 284 20.64 -13.67 -20.17
C GLN A 284 21.08 -13.35 -18.74
N THR A 285 21.76 -12.23 -18.52
CA THR A 285 22.18 -11.79 -17.19
C THR A 285 21.92 -10.29 -17.00
N ARG A 286 21.76 -9.86 -15.75
CA ARG A 286 21.56 -8.44 -15.41
C ARG A 286 22.73 -7.57 -15.88
N GLN A 287 23.96 -8.06 -15.78
CA GLN A 287 25.15 -7.34 -16.20
C GLN A 287 25.18 -7.16 -17.73
N GLN A 288 24.78 -8.17 -18.50
CA GLN A 288 24.66 -8.06 -19.96
C GLN A 288 23.58 -7.06 -20.35
N ALA A 289 22.39 -7.11 -19.72
CA ALA A 289 21.31 -6.16 -19.99
C ALA A 289 21.76 -4.72 -19.71
N GLN A 290 22.37 -4.48 -18.54
CA GLN A 290 22.91 -3.16 -18.17
C GLN A 290 24.03 -2.68 -19.11
N ALA A 291 24.88 -3.59 -19.58
CA ALA A 291 25.93 -3.23 -20.53
C ALA A 291 25.33 -2.88 -21.90
N ALA A 292 24.36 -3.65 -22.39
CA ALA A 292 23.74 -3.47 -23.69
C ALA A 292 22.85 -2.24 -23.75
N VAL A 293 22.10 -1.90 -22.69
CA VAL A 293 21.26 -0.69 -22.69
C VAL A 293 22.08 0.60 -22.82
N ARG A 294 23.34 0.60 -22.33
CA ARG A 294 24.29 1.70 -22.51
C ARG A 294 24.87 1.80 -23.94
N ALA A 295 24.60 0.80 -24.78
CA ALA A 295 25.05 0.73 -26.16
C ALA A 295 23.99 1.22 -27.16
N LEU A 296 22.78 1.47 -26.68
CA LEU A 296 21.72 2.11 -27.47
C LEU A 296 22.16 3.52 -27.83
N GLU A 297 21.83 3.94 -29.04
CA GLU A 297 22.03 5.30 -29.51
C GLU A 297 20.72 6.05 -29.30
N ILE A 298 20.69 6.96 -28.33
CA ILE A 298 19.46 7.67 -27.97
C ILE A 298 19.75 9.15 -27.91
N GLU A 299 18.90 9.91 -28.59
CA GLU A 299 18.85 11.36 -28.51
C GLU A 299 17.75 11.75 -27.52
N TRP A 300 18.13 12.49 -26.48
CA TRP A 300 17.22 13.10 -25.52
C TRP A 300 17.25 14.60 -25.73
N ASP A 301 16.14 15.28 -25.46
CA ASP A 301 16.18 16.72 -25.29
C ASP A 301 17.00 17.11 -24.03
N GLU A 302 17.23 18.42 -23.83
CA GLU A 302 18.02 18.90 -22.70
C GLU A 302 17.31 18.75 -21.34
N GLY A 303 15.99 18.55 -21.34
CA GLY A 303 15.13 18.58 -20.16
C GLY A 303 15.14 19.95 -19.48
N GLN A 304 14.95 19.97 -18.15
CA GLN A 304 15.00 21.19 -17.36
C GLN A 304 16.13 21.15 -16.33
N LEU A 305 16.98 22.19 -16.35
CA LEU A 305 18.04 22.41 -15.36
C LEU A 305 17.58 23.38 -14.28
N TRP A 306 17.02 22.84 -13.21
CA TRP A 306 16.51 23.62 -12.07
C TRP A 306 17.63 24.29 -11.27
N GLN A 307 17.49 25.59 -11.01
CA GLN A 307 18.28 26.35 -10.06
C GLN A 307 17.55 26.53 -8.72
N GLN A 308 18.32 26.81 -7.66
CA GLN A 308 17.79 26.93 -6.30
C GLN A 308 16.76 28.07 -6.16
N ASP A 309 17.02 29.21 -6.80
CA ASP A 309 16.15 30.38 -6.80
C ASP A 309 14.83 30.13 -7.54
N GLU A 310 14.84 29.35 -8.62
CA GLU A 310 13.63 28.92 -9.33
C GLU A 310 12.73 28.06 -8.43
N LEU A 311 13.32 27.13 -7.66
CA LEU A 311 12.58 26.30 -6.71
C LEU A 311 12.01 27.13 -5.56
N GLU A 312 12.77 28.10 -5.05
CA GLU A 312 12.30 29.01 -4.00
C GLU A 312 11.18 29.93 -4.49
N ALA A 313 11.26 30.41 -5.73
CA ALA A 313 10.20 31.19 -6.35
C ALA A 313 8.90 30.38 -6.49
N LEU A 314 8.99 29.10 -6.86
CA LEU A 314 7.82 28.21 -6.92
C LEU A 314 7.16 28.01 -5.54
N LEU A 315 7.94 27.99 -4.47
CA LEU A 315 7.47 27.83 -3.10
C LEU A 315 7.01 29.13 -2.45
N SER A 316 7.12 30.28 -3.12
CA SER A 316 6.63 31.55 -2.61
C SER A 316 5.10 31.57 -2.56
N PHE A 317 4.54 32.12 -1.47
CA PHE A 317 3.09 32.41 -1.40
C PHE A 317 2.66 33.54 -2.35
N GLU A 318 3.63 34.24 -2.95
CA GLU A 318 3.42 35.32 -3.91
C GLU A 318 3.80 34.90 -5.35
N ASN A 319 3.88 33.59 -5.61
CA ASN A 319 4.25 33.03 -6.92
C ASN A 319 3.21 33.23 -8.05
N GLY A 320 2.19 34.08 -7.82
CA GLY A 320 1.11 34.36 -8.77
C GLY A 320 0.06 33.25 -8.90
N ARG A 321 0.17 32.15 -8.14
CA ARG A 321 -0.85 31.08 -8.09
C ARG A 321 -1.81 31.34 -6.94
N GLU A 322 -3.10 31.17 -7.20
CA GLU A 322 -4.12 31.27 -6.17
C GLU A 322 -4.04 30.06 -5.22
N GLY A 323 -3.98 30.32 -3.92
CA GLY A 323 -4.06 29.29 -2.90
C GLY A 323 -5.51 28.83 -2.69
N TYR A 324 -5.70 27.57 -2.30
CA TYR A 324 -7.02 27.02 -1.96
C TYR A 324 -7.05 26.64 -0.48
N GLU A 325 -8.18 26.92 0.18
CA GLU A 325 -8.41 26.49 1.56
C GLU A 325 -8.71 24.99 1.60
N ILE A 326 -7.83 24.23 2.26
CA ILE A 326 -7.97 22.76 2.41
C ILE A 326 -8.60 22.37 3.75
N GLN A 327 -8.58 23.27 4.74
CA GLN A 327 -9.15 23.06 6.06
C GLN A 327 -9.40 24.40 6.76
N GLY A 328 -10.57 24.57 7.37
CA GLY A 328 -10.92 25.75 8.15
C GLY A 328 -11.96 25.47 9.22
N GLU A 329 -11.80 26.09 10.39
CA GLU A 329 -12.82 26.12 11.45
C GLU A 329 -12.95 27.55 11.98
N GLY A 330 -14.17 28.09 11.95
CA GLY A 330 -14.42 29.49 12.30
C GLY A 330 -13.88 30.48 11.26
N ASN A 331 -13.46 31.66 11.71
CA ASN A 331 -12.91 32.69 10.82
C ASN A 331 -11.62 33.26 11.42
N ALA A 332 -10.51 32.55 11.19
CA ALA A 332 -9.21 32.89 11.73
C ALA A 332 -8.73 34.27 11.25
N SER A 333 -8.94 34.59 9.97
CA SER A 333 -8.54 35.87 9.37
C SER A 333 -9.21 37.07 10.03
N ARG A 334 -10.49 36.97 10.42
CA ARG A 334 -11.19 38.00 11.20
C ARG A 334 -10.62 38.15 12.61
N VAL A 335 -10.27 37.06 13.28
CA VAL A 335 -9.77 37.08 14.66
C VAL A 335 -8.33 37.59 14.72
N ILE A 336 -7.51 37.20 13.74
CA ILE A 336 -6.16 37.71 13.52
C ILE A 336 -6.24 39.21 13.16
N GLY A 337 -7.01 39.55 12.12
CA GLY A 337 -7.16 40.92 11.63
C GLY A 337 -5.80 41.57 11.38
N ASN A 338 -5.65 42.82 11.85
CA ASN A 338 -4.36 43.54 11.83
C ASN A 338 -3.61 43.43 13.19
N ALA A 339 -3.99 42.49 14.06
CA ALA A 339 -3.36 42.37 15.37
C ALA A 339 -1.97 41.71 15.26
N PRO A 340 -1.03 42.01 16.17
CA PRO A 340 0.25 41.31 16.22
C PRO A 340 0.05 39.80 16.35
N THR A 341 0.70 39.05 15.46
CA THR A 341 0.75 37.59 15.48
C THR A 341 2.16 37.11 15.84
N LEU A 342 2.24 35.89 16.37
CA LEU A 342 3.47 35.12 16.29
C LEU A 342 3.48 34.42 14.95
N THR A 343 4.50 34.70 14.14
CA THR A 343 4.66 34.10 12.82
C THR A 343 5.96 33.31 12.78
N ALA A 344 5.89 32.11 12.23
CA ALA A 344 7.06 31.26 12.01
C ALA A 344 6.99 30.62 10.61
N GLU A 345 8.14 30.57 9.95
CA GLU A 345 8.29 29.89 8.68
C GLU A 345 9.14 28.63 8.85
N TYR A 346 8.74 27.58 8.12
CA TYR A 346 9.40 26.29 8.10
C TYR A 346 9.61 25.86 6.66
N PHE A 347 10.78 25.29 6.40
CA PHE A 347 11.15 24.76 5.10
C PHE A 347 11.57 23.30 5.24
N THR A 348 11.19 22.48 4.28
CA THR A 348 11.75 21.13 4.12
C THR A 348 12.31 20.98 2.72
N PRO A 349 13.53 20.45 2.55
CA PRO A 349 14.10 20.21 1.23
C PRO A 349 13.50 18.94 0.61
N PHE A 350 13.85 18.71 -0.65
CA PHE A 350 13.71 17.39 -1.25
C PHE A 350 14.33 16.33 -0.33
N ALA A 351 13.71 15.17 -0.25
CA ALA A 351 14.42 14.01 0.24
C ALA A 351 14.04 12.77 -0.54
N ILE A 352 15.06 11.95 -0.76
CA ILE A 352 14.93 10.63 -1.31
C ILE A 352 14.60 9.63 -0.20
N HIS A 353 13.80 8.63 -0.54
CA HIS A 353 13.35 7.59 0.38
C HIS A 353 14.48 6.69 0.87
N ALA A 354 15.49 6.46 0.03
CA ALA A 354 16.71 5.71 0.35
C ALA A 354 16.47 4.32 1.01
N HIS A 355 15.41 3.61 0.62
CA HIS A 355 15.16 2.24 1.09
C HIS A 355 16.28 1.29 0.65
N LEU A 356 16.61 0.27 1.45
CA LEU A 356 17.80 -0.58 1.23
C LEU A 356 17.72 -1.44 -0.04
N GLU A 357 16.56 -2.00 -0.34
CA GLU A 357 16.32 -2.72 -1.59
C GLU A 357 15.85 -1.72 -2.65
N PRO A 358 16.55 -1.52 -3.79
CA PRO A 358 16.03 -0.71 -4.89
C PRO A 358 14.76 -1.31 -5.53
N GLN A 359 14.12 -0.54 -6.39
CA GLN A 359 12.98 -0.98 -7.21
C GLN A 359 13.31 -2.25 -8.02
N ALA A 360 12.43 -3.26 -7.95
CA ALA A 360 12.54 -4.47 -8.75
C ALA A 360 11.20 -5.18 -8.91
N ALA A 361 11.03 -5.83 -10.06
CA ALA A 361 9.91 -6.70 -10.36
C ALA A 361 10.29 -7.76 -11.40
N VAL A 362 9.55 -8.87 -11.39
CA VAL A 362 9.46 -9.82 -12.49
C VAL A 362 8.07 -9.69 -13.09
N ALA A 363 7.99 -9.61 -14.42
CA ALA A 363 6.74 -9.77 -15.14
C ALA A 363 6.84 -10.99 -16.06
N ASP A 364 5.75 -11.74 -16.16
CA ASP A 364 5.55 -12.81 -17.12
C ASP A 364 4.26 -12.53 -17.90
N VAL A 365 4.44 -12.16 -19.17
CA VAL A 365 3.35 -11.85 -20.09
C VAL A 365 3.16 -13.02 -21.06
N GLN A 366 2.00 -13.68 -20.97
CA GLN A 366 1.63 -14.84 -21.77
C GLN A 366 0.28 -14.59 -22.44
N GLY A 367 0.30 -14.25 -23.73
CA GLY A 367 -0.90 -13.81 -24.43
C GLY A 367 -1.48 -12.54 -23.79
N GLU A 368 -2.73 -12.60 -23.33
CA GLU A 368 -3.39 -11.51 -22.61
C GLU A 368 -3.31 -11.63 -21.08
N SER A 369 -2.55 -12.61 -20.56
CA SER A 369 -2.35 -12.82 -19.13
C SER A 369 -1.03 -12.20 -18.67
N VAL A 370 -1.03 -11.54 -17.52
CA VAL A 370 0.17 -10.94 -16.91
C VAL A 370 0.28 -11.37 -15.46
N THR A 371 1.41 -11.97 -15.10
CA THR A 371 1.77 -12.22 -13.69
C THR A 371 2.96 -11.37 -13.29
N ILE A 372 2.86 -10.68 -12.16
CA ILE A 372 3.90 -9.81 -11.63
C ILE A 372 4.25 -10.22 -10.21
N TYR A 373 5.55 -10.39 -9.98
CA TYR A 373 6.13 -10.49 -8.64
C TYR A 373 6.96 -9.25 -8.40
N GLY A 374 6.51 -8.38 -7.50
CA GLY A 374 7.13 -7.09 -7.30
C GLY A 374 7.10 -6.64 -5.86
N SER A 375 8.16 -5.96 -5.45
CA SER A 375 8.18 -5.35 -4.13
C SER A 375 7.36 -4.04 -4.15
N THR A 376 6.05 -4.15 -3.87
CA THR A 376 5.06 -3.05 -3.90
C THR A 376 4.29 -2.88 -2.59
N GLN A 377 3.89 -1.65 -2.29
CA GLN A 377 2.95 -1.31 -1.23
C GLN A 377 1.49 -1.37 -1.70
N SER A 378 1.24 -1.33 -3.01
CA SER A 378 -0.10 -1.21 -3.58
C SER A 378 -0.24 -2.07 -4.83
N ALA A 379 -0.76 -3.29 -4.68
CA ALA A 379 -0.92 -4.22 -5.78
C ALA A 379 -1.98 -3.73 -6.80
N GLY A 380 -3.09 -3.15 -6.32
CA GLY A 380 -4.16 -2.64 -7.17
C GLY A 380 -3.76 -1.43 -8.03
N VAL A 381 -2.94 -0.52 -7.49
CA VAL A 381 -2.39 0.60 -8.29
C VAL A 381 -1.54 0.06 -9.44
N VAL A 382 -0.69 -0.92 -9.15
CA VAL A 382 0.18 -1.54 -10.15
C VAL A 382 -0.65 -2.29 -11.18
N GLN A 383 -1.68 -3.03 -10.77
CA GLN A 383 -2.59 -3.70 -11.70
C GLN A 383 -3.23 -2.70 -12.67
N GLY A 384 -3.65 -1.53 -12.17
CA GLY A 384 -4.20 -0.44 -12.99
C GLY A 384 -3.19 0.12 -13.99
N GLU A 385 -1.96 0.40 -13.56
CA GLU A 385 -0.88 0.85 -14.45
C GLU A 385 -0.59 -0.17 -15.56
N ILE A 386 -0.59 -1.45 -15.21
CA ILE A 386 -0.34 -2.55 -16.14
C ILE A 386 -1.49 -2.73 -17.13
N ALA A 387 -2.73 -2.62 -16.67
CA ALA A 387 -3.92 -2.62 -17.53
C ALA A 387 -3.88 -1.46 -18.53
N GLU A 388 -3.48 -0.27 -18.09
CA GLU A 388 -3.37 0.90 -18.97
C GLU A 388 -2.34 0.70 -20.08
N ILE A 389 -1.14 0.18 -19.76
CA ILE A 389 -0.08 0.02 -20.76
C ILE A 389 -0.30 -1.17 -21.71
N THR A 390 -1.03 -2.21 -21.28
CA THR A 390 -1.26 -3.42 -22.09
C THR A 390 -2.60 -3.38 -22.82
N GLY A 391 -3.57 -2.64 -22.29
CA GLY A 391 -4.98 -2.70 -22.72
C GLY A 391 -5.71 -3.95 -22.22
N PHE A 392 -5.10 -4.77 -21.35
CA PHE A 392 -5.71 -6.01 -20.85
C PHE A 392 -6.69 -5.72 -19.71
N ALA A 393 -7.66 -6.63 -19.56
CA ALA A 393 -8.63 -6.58 -18.48
C ALA A 393 -7.96 -6.91 -17.12
N ALA A 394 -8.42 -6.30 -16.03
CA ALA A 394 -7.78 -6.40 -14.71
C ALA A 394 -7.76 -7.85 -14.18
N GLU A 395 -8.79 -8.63 -14.48
CA GLU A 395 -8.91 -10.04 -14.14
C GLU A 395 -7.82 -10.93 -14.78
N ASN A 396 -7.17 -10.46 -15.86
CA ASN A 396 -6.06 -11.16 -16.49
C ASN A 396 -4.69 -10.73 -15.93
N ILE A 397 -4.66 -9.80 -14.96
CA ILE A 397 -3.44 -9.22 -14.40
C ILE A 397 -3.34 -9.58 -12.92
N ASN A 398 -2.42 -10.48 -12.61
CA ASN A 398 -2.10 -10.88 -11.24
C ASN A 398 -0.85 -10.18 -10.73
N VAL A 399 -1.01 -9.28 -9.77
CA VAL A 399 0.11 -8.66 -9.05
C VAL A 399 0.24 -9.33 -7.69
N THR A 400 1.34 -10.05 -7.50
CA THR A 400 1.71 -10.71 -6.24
C THR A 400 2.81 -9.91 -5.54
N PRO A 401 2.51 -9.19 -4.45
CA PRO A 401 3.52 -8.48 -3.67
C PRO A 401 4.52 -9.46 -3.04
N THR A 402 5.82 -9.14 -3.16
CA THR A 402 6.88 -9.78 -2.38
C THR A 402 7.11 -9.00 -1.08
N TYR A 403 8.01 -9.48 -0.21
CA TYR A 403 8.53 -8.63 0.87
C TYR A 403 9.27 -7.41 0.32
N LEU A 404 9.42 -6.41 1.19
CA LEU A 404 9.94 -5.09 0.87
C LEU A 404 11.16 -4.77 1.74
N GLY A 405 12.29 -4.41 1.13
CA GLY A 405 13.48 -3.89 1.81
C GLY A 405 13.38 -2.39 2.15
N GLY A 406 12.20 -1.96 2.61
CA GLY A 406 11.81 -0.58 2.82
C GLY A 406 11.05 0.03 1.62
N GLY A 407 10.17 0.98 1.90
CA GLY A 407 9.38 1.69 0.90
C GLY A 407 9.27 3.19 1.19
N PHE A 408 8.84 3.54 2.40
CA PHE A 408 8.70 4.93 2.87
C PHE A 408 7.82 5.83 1.98
N GLY A 409 6.98 5.23 1.13
CA GLY A 409 6.20 5.92 0.10
C GLY A 409 6.66 5.60 -1.33
N ARG A 410 7.94 5.29 -1.56
CA ARG A 410 8.52 5.08 -2.90
C ARG A 410 7.92 3.92 -3.69
N ARG A 411 7.37 2.91 -2.99
CA ARG A 411 6.84 1.68 -3.57
C ARG A 411 5.32 1.68 -3.73
N LEU A 412 4.67 2.85 -3.66
CA LEU A 412 3.26 2.98 -4.06
C LEU A 412 3.09 2.77 -5.57
N ASN A 413 4.13 3.12 -6.33
CA ASN A 413 4.30 2.84 -7.75
C ASN A 413 5.56 1.98 -7.92
N ILE A 414 5.58 1.10 -8.92
CA ILE A 414 6.74 0.27 -9.25
C ILE A 414 7.01 0.39 -10.76
N GLU A 415 7.84 1.35 -11.15
CA GLU A 415 8.20 1.55 -12.56
C GLU A 415 8.91 0.31 -13.12
N ALA A 416 9.67 -0.40 -12.29
CA ALA A 416 10.29 -1.67 -12.67
C ALA A 416 9.27 -2.73 -13.13
N ALA A 417 8.03 -2.71 -12.63
CA ALA A 417 6.99 -3.64 -13.05
C ALA A 417 6.44 -3.30 -14.45
N VAL A 418 6.22 -2.01 -14.72
CA VAL A 418 5.86 -1.50 -16.06
C VAL A 418 6.96 -1.83 -17.08
N GLU A 419 8.22 -1.57 -16.72
CA GLU A 419 9.40 -1.87 -17.52
C GLU A 419 9.52 -3.38 -17.79
N ALA A 420 9.41 -4.21 -16.76
CA ALA A 420 9.46 -5.67 -16.89
C ALA A 420 8.33 -6.20 -17.78
N THR A 421 7.13 -5.63 -17.66
CA THR A 421 5.96 -6.05 -18.47
C THR A 421 6.17 -5.77 -19.94
N ARG A 422 6.61 -4.56 -20.30
CA ARG A 422 6.93 -4.21 -21.71
C ARG A 422 7.99 -5.14 -22.29
N LEU A 423 9.05 -5.40 -21.52
CA LEU A 423 10.15 -6.25 -21.96
C LEU A 423 9.74 -7.73 -22.05
N SER A 424 8.96 -8.24 -21.10
CA SER A 424 8.43 -9.61 -21.11
C SER A 424 7.51 -9.82 -22.30
N GLN A 425 6.58 -8.90 -22.55
CA GLN A 425 5.68 -8.95 -23.71
C GLN A 425 6.46 -9.01 -25.03
N ALA A 426 7.51 -8.20 -25.18
CA ALA A 426 8.32 -8.18 -26.38
C ALA A 426 9.24 -9.40 -26.54
N ALA A 427 9.66 -10.02 -25.44
CA ALA A 427 10.56 -11.18 -25.44
C ALA A 427 9.82 -12.53 -25.43
N GLY A 428 8.55 -12.56 -25.02
CA GLY A 428 7.74 -13.78 -24.90
C GLY A 428 8.16 -14.71 -23.75
N VAL A 429 8.90 -14.19 -22.77
CA VAL A 429 9.40 -14.93 -21.59
C VAL A 429 9.33 -14.04 -20.35
N PRO A 430 9.39 -14.60 -19.13
CA PRO A 430 9.48 -13.78 -17.93
C PRO A 430 10.72 -12.89 -17.94
N VAL A 431 10.59 -11.64 -17.52
CA VAL A 431 11.71 -10.67 -17.44
C VAL A 431 11.78 -10.05 -16.05
N HIS A 432 12.95 -10.15 -15.41
CA HIS A 432 13.29 -9.41 -14.20
C HIS A 432 13.91 -8.06 -14.54
N VAL A 433 13.33 -6.98 -14.05
CA VAL A 433 13.95 -5.65 -14.05
C VAL A 433 14.27 -5.26 -12.62
N GLY A 434 15.50 -4.81 -12.39
CA GLY A 434 15.95 -4.31 -11.10
C GLY A 434 16.84 -3.09 -11.26
N TRP A 435 16.44 -1.99 -10.63
CA TRP A 435 17.14 -0.71 -10.67
C TRP A 435 18.40 -0.72 -9.81
N SER A 436 19.52 -0.26 -10.34
CA SER A 436 20.69 0.03 -9.49
C SER A 436 20.36 1.08 -8.44
N ARG A 437 21.17 1.13 -7.37
CA ARG A 437 21.10 2.21 -6.38
C ARG A 437 21.20 3.59 -7.02
N THR A 438 22.03 3.74 -8.06
CA THR A 438 22.19 5.01 -8.77
C THR A 438 20.92 5.38 -9.53
N GLU A 439 20.26 4.43 -10.18
CA GLU A 439 18.98 4.66 -10.84
C GLU A 439 17.89 5.04 -9.83
N ASP A 440 17.76 4.29 -8.75
CA ASP A 440 16.80 4.57 -7.67
C ASP A 440 16.98 5.96 -7.04
N MET A 441 18.23 6.36 -6.81
CA MET A 441 18.58 7.65 -6.23
C MET A 441 18.47 8.82 -7.20
N ARG A 442 18.40 8.58 -8.52
CA ARG A 442 18.39 9.63 -9.56
C ARG A 442 17.02 9.80 -10.22
N TYR A 443 16.33 8.69 -10.44
CA TYR A 443 15.07 8.63 -11.19
C TYR A 443 13.88 8.25 -10.32
N GLY A 444 14.10 7.89 -9.06
CA GLY A 444 13.02 7.67 -8.12
C GLY A 444 12.34 8.97 -7.72
N TYR A 445 11.11 8.85 -7.22
CA TYR A 445 10.41 9.98 -6.66
C TYR A 445 11.07 10.50 -5.37
N TYR A 446 11.12 11.82 -5.26
CA TYR A 446 11.54 12.53 -4.07
C TYR A 446 10.30 13.07 -3.36
N ARG A 447 10.35 13.14 -2.04
CA ARG A 447 9.43 14.01 -1.32
C ARG A 447 9.70 15.44 -1.80
N PRO A 448 8.71 16.19 -2.30
CA PRO A 448 8.92 17.54 -2.78
C PRO A 448 9.30 18.48 -1.62
N PRO A 449 9.99 19.59 -1.90
CA PRO A 449 10.27 20.59 -0.89
C PRO A 449 8.96 21.28 -0.50
N THR A 450 8.92 21.80 0.71
CA THR A 450 7.75 22.55 1.18
C THR A 450 8.15 23.81 1.92
N ARG A 451 7.31 24.83 1.82
CA ARG A 451 7.34 26.05 2.65
C ARG A 451 6.02 26.14 3.41
N SER A 452 6.12 26.32 4.72
CA SER A 452 4.97 26.52 5.60
C SER A 452 5.14 27.79 6.39
N GLN A 453 4.13 28.65 6.41
CA GLN A 453 4.06 29.83 7.28
C GLN A 453 2.87 29.67 8.21
N LEU A 454 3.14 29.64 9.51
CA LEU A 454 2.11 29.59 10.55
C LEU A 454 2.06 30.93 11.26
N SER A 455 0.86 31.52 11.29
CA SER A 455 0.56 32.80 11.91
C SER A 455 -0.48 32.58 13.00
N ALA A 456 -0.11 32.80 14.27
CA ALA A 456 -0.99 32.56 15.41
C ALA A 456 -1.19 33.82 16.25
N LYS A 457 -2.45 34.07 16.64
CA LYS A 457 -2.79 35.05 17.67
C LYS A 457 -2.89 34.36 19.02
N LEU A 458 -2.26 34.95 20.03
CA LEU A 458 -2.33 34.46 21.40
C LEU A 458 -3.25 35.32 22.27
N ALA A 459 -4.03 34.67 23.13
CA ALA A 459 -4.79 35.30 24.20
C ALA A 459 -4.67 34.46 25.47
N ASN A 460 -4.24 35.07 26.58
CA ASN A 460 -4.08 34.40 27.88
C ASN A 460 -3.20 33.13 27.82
N GLY A 461 -2.10 33.19 27.06
CA GLY A 461 -1.17 32.06 26.89
C GLY A 461 -1.74 30.90 26.05
N ARG A 462 -2.83 31.12 25.31
CA ARG A 462 -3.45 30.13 24.41
C ARG A 462 -3.55 30.69 23.00
N VAL A 463 -3.53 29.80 22.01
CA VAL A 463 -3.84 30.15 20.61
C VAL A 463 -5.34 30.45 20.52
N SER A 464 -5.68 31.67 20.09
CA SER A 464 -7.06 32.11 19.87
C SER A 464 -7.47 32.08 18.40
N ALA A 465 -6.49 32.15 17.50
CA ALA A 465 -6.64 31.90 16.06
C ALA A 465 -5.29 31.49 15.46
N ILE A 466 -5.34 30.68 14.41
CA ILE A 466 -4.17 30.28 13.64
C ILE A 466 -4.52 30.26 12.15
N GLU A 467 -3.60 30.72 11.33
CA GLU A 467 -3.60 30.58 9.88
C GLU A 467 -2.32 29.83 9.48
N HIS A 468 -2.45 28.87 8.57
CA HIS A 468 -1.31 28.12 8.03
C HIS A 468 -1.36 28.20 6.50
N LYS A 469 -0.35 28.84 5.92
CA LYS A 469 -0.10 28.81 4.48
C LYS A 469 0.92 27.73 4.17
N HIS A 470 0.64 26.91 3.18
CA HIS A 470 1.50 25.82 2.74
C HIS A 470 1.69 25.85 1.23
N ALA A 471 2.95 25.74 0.79
CA ALA A 471 3.34 25.60 -0.59
C ALA A 471 4.27 24.41 -0.73
N SER A 472 4.14 23.66 -1.82
CA SER A 472 5.00 22.53 -2.15
C SER A 472 5.51 22.63 -3.58
N GLY A 473 6.73 22.13 -3.78
CA GLY A 473 7.41 22.13 -5.06
C GLY A 473 6.91 21.03 -6.00
N PRO A 474 7.44 21.01 -7.23
CA PRO A 474 7.13 20.00 -8.23
C PRO A 474 7.59 18.59 -7.83
#